data_AF-A0A829Y6I3-F1
#
_entry.id   AF-A0A829Y6I3-F1
#
_cell.length_a   1.000
_cell.length_b   1.000
_cell.length_c   1.000
_cell.angle_alpha   90.00
_cell.angle_beta   90.00
_cell.angle_gamma   90.00
#
_symmetry.space_group_name_H-M   'P 1'
#
loop_
_entity.id
_entity.type
_entity.pdbx_description
1 polymer ?
#
loop_
_entity_poly.entity_id
_entity_poly.type
_entity_poly.pdbx_seq_one_letter_code
_entity_poly.pdbx_strand_id
1 'polypeptide(L)'
;MMMRLGLACITLLFPVLGLTCESVNREQCKQRFEALVNYRTEAITNAFGDLLGTLPTELDVKFVGSKELKDSDGKETYDADHHALVFPRRLLSAKVPNPIRAAAYYWPFYENEQYRNAFPVVETIDQLIWTAFLQEAAKRRGLSWPHKDCNSSDLGERLPCEMLVEGINEHLKEVRTPIFNANRLDMIWPEDFAGFRRGLWNKGDQLYLDVQRYGGILLIGPLIDQFGVPRALAYIAQTPFHVEDNNMRLSAQRYQERARKVLD
;
A
#
# COMPACT_ATOMS: atom_id res chain seq x y z
N MET A 1 -25.99 -33.21 -18.56
CA MET A 1 -25.28 -32.77 -17.34
C MET A 1 -23.86 -32.36 -17.75
N MET A 2 -23.66 -31.41 -18.66
CA MET A 2 -23.85 -29.95 -18.57
C MET A 2 -23.36 -29.32 -17.26
N MET A 3 -22.45 -28.35 -17.42
CA MET A 3 -22.05 -27.29 -16.48
C MET A 3 -20.73 -27.46 -15.69
N ARG A 4 -19.59 -27.55 -16.40
CA ARG A 4 -18.24 -27.23 -15.84
C ARG A 4 -17.28 -26.55 -16.84
N LEU A 5 -17.80 -25.77 -17.80
CA LEU A 5 -17.00 -25.05 -18.80
C LEU A 5 -17.20 -23.52 -18.77
N GLY A 6 -17.85 -22.98 -17.73
CA GLY A 6 -18.33 -21.58 -17.71
C GLY A 6 -17.41 -20.52 -17.10
N LEU A 7 -16.30 -20.88 -16.43
CA LEU A 7 -15.48 -19.87 -15.72
C LEU A 7 -14.12 -19.53 -16.37
N ALA A 8 -13.71 -20.23 -17.42
CA ALA A 8 -12.42 -19.95 -18.08
C ALA A 8 -12.50 -18.88 -19.20
N CYS A 9 -13.70 -18.47 -19.63
CA CYS A 9 -13.86 -17.51 -20.73
C CYS A 9 -14.05 -16.04 -20.31
N ILE A 10 -14.20 -15.75 -19.01
CA ILE A 10 -14.45 -14.36 -18.57
C ILE A 10 -13.14 -13.55 -18.43
N THR A 11 -12.00 -14.20 -18.22
CA THR A 11 -10.69 -13.52 -18.13
C THR A 11 -10.11 -13.11 -19.48
N LEU A 12 -10.61 -13.66 -20.58
CA LEU A 12 -10.14 -13.38 -21.96
C LEU A 12 -10.96 -12.33 -22.71
N LEU A 13 -12.02 -11.77 -22.11
CA LEU A 13 -12.97 -10.88 -22.80
C LEU A 13 -12.93 -9.42 -22.35
N PHE A 14 -11.93 -9.01 -21.57
CA PHE A 14 -11.65 -7.58 -21.44
C PHE A 14 -10.58 -7.20 -22.46
N PRO A 15 -10.93 -6.45 -23.51
CA PRO A 15 -9.94 -5.95 -24.45
C PRO A 15 -9.08 -4.91 -23.72
N VAL A 16 -7.75 -5.01 -23.85
CA VAL A 16 -6.79 -4.01 -23.37
C VAL A 16 -6.87 -2.79 -24.29
N LEU A 17 -8.00 -2.08 -24.24
CA LEU A 17 -8.16 -0.80 -24.91
C LEU A 17 -7.80 0.27 -23.89
N GLY A 18 -6.65 0.90 -24.10
CA GLY A 18 -6.28 2.11 -23.37
C GLY A 18 -6.51 3.33 -24.23
N LEU A 19 -7.11 4.36 -23.65
CA LEU A 19 -7.10 5.68 -24.26
C LEU A 19 -5.96 6.47 -23.64
N THR A 20 -5.05 6.98 -24.47
CA THR A 20 -4.20 8.09 -24.07
C THR A 20 -5.03 9.36 -24.13
N CYS A 21 -4.81 10.24 -23.17
CA CYS A 21 -5.54 11.50 -23.10
C CYS A 21 -5.00 12.57 -24.08
N GLU A 22 -4.01 12.23 -24.90
CA GLU A 22 -3.39 13.14 -25.88
C GLU A 22 -4.35 13.59 -27.00
N SER A 23 -5.44 12.87 -27.26
CA SER A 23 -6.42 13.20 -28.30
C SER A 23 -7.66 13.95 -27.82
N VAL A 24 -7.76 14.26 -26.52
CA VAL A 24 -8.98 14.78 -25.87
C VAL A 24 -8.68 16.10 -25.13
N ASN A 25 -9.67 17.00 -25.01
CA ASN A 25 -9.54 18.24 -24.24
C ASN A 25 -9.08 17.95 -22.80
N ARG A 26 -8.10 18.71 -22.30
CA ARG A 26 -7.50 18.59 -20.96
C ARG A 26 -8.52 18.52 -19.83
N GLU A 27 -9.63 19.25 -19.94
CA GLU A 27 -10.67 19.23 -18.91
C GLU A 27 -11.41 17.89 -18.84
N GLN A 28 -11.72 17.30 -20.00
CA GLN A 28 -12.31 15.96 -20.05
C GLN A 28 -11.34 14.89 -19.52
N CYS A 29 -10.02 15.12 -19.66
CA CYS A 29 -9.01 14.23 -19.11
C CYS A 29 -8.95 14.28 -17.58
N LYS A 30 -9.07 15.47 -16.98
CA LYS A 30 -9.20 15.58 -15.52
C LYS A 30 -10.45 14.85 -15.03
N GLN A 31 -11.61 15.08 -15.66
CA GLN A 31 -12.87 14.41 -15.31
C GLN A 31 -12.77 12.88 -15.42
N ARG A 32 -12.09 12.38 -16.46
CA ARG A 32 -11.83 10.93 -16.60
C ARG A 32 -10.90 10.43 -15.49
N PHE A 33 -9.88 11.18 -15.13
CA PHE A 33 -8.96 10.78 -14.07
C PHE A 33 -9.64 10.80 -12.70
N GLU A 34 -10.45 11.82 -12.41
CA GLU A 34 -11.31 11.89 -11.21
C GLU A 34 -12.26 10.70 -11.16
N ALA A 35 -12.92 10.37 -12.28
CA ALA A 35 -13.75 9.18 -12.36
C ALA A 35 -12.94 7.90 -12.10
N LEU A 36 -11.70 7.80 -12.59
CA LEU A 36 -10.81 6.67 -12.31
C LEU A 36 -10.51 6.56 -10.81
N VAL A 37 -10.16 7.67 -10.15
CA VAL A 37 -9.93 7.74 -8.69
C VAL A 37 -11.16 7.25 -7.92
N ASN A 38 -12.36 7.69 -8.32
CA ASN A 38 -13.60 7.24 -7.70
C ASN A 38 -13.83 5.73 -7.87
N TYR A 39 -13.67 5.20 -9.09
CA TYR A 39 -13.78 3.76 -9.33
C TYR A 39 -12.73 2.95 -8.56
N ARG A 40 -11.52 3.48 -8.38
CA ARG A 40 -10.47 2.82 -7.59
C ARG A 40 -10.77 2.84 -6.10
N THR A 41 -11.28 3.96 -5.59
CA THR A 41 -11.74 4.06 -4.19
C THR A 41 -12.87 3.06 -3.91
N GLU A 42 -13.83 2.95 -4.83
CA GLU A 42 -14.89 1.94 -4.78
C GLU A 42 -14.32 0.51 -4.85
N ALA A 43 -13.38 0.25 -5.77
CA ALA A 43 -12.75 -1.05 -5.92
C ALA A 43 -12.03 -1.51 -4.64
N ILE A 44 -11.27 -0.60 -3.99
CA ILE A 44 -10.58 -0.87 -2.73
C ILE A 44 -11.61 -1.16 -1.63
N THR A 45 -12.65 -0.32 -1.52
CA THR A 45 -13.71 -0.49 -0.52
C THR A 45 -14.43 -1.84 -0.69
N ASN A 46 -14.74 -2.22 -1.93
CA ASN A 46 -15.37 -3.50 -2.23
C ASN A 46 -14.45 -4.70 -1.95
N ALA A 47 -13.14 -4.55 -2.14
CA ALA A 47 -12.17 -5.63 -1.94
C ALA A 47 -11.80 -5.84 -0.47
N PHE A 48 -11.71 -4.76 0.31
CA PHE A 48 -11.12 -4.78 1.65
C PHE A 48 -12.09 -4.38 2.77
N GLY A 49 -13.26 -3.84 2.43
CA GLY A 49 -14.23 -3.30 3.36
C GLY A 49 -14.16 -1.78 3.50
N ASP A 50 -14.99 -1.25 4.40
CA ASP A 50 -15.26 0.18 4.50
C ASP A 50 -14.03 1.01 4.94
N LEU A 51 -13.65 2.00 4.11
CA LEU A 51 -12.60 2.97 4.39
C LEU A 51 -13.15 4.30 4.96
N LEU A 52 -14.47 4.53 4.89
CA LEU A 52 -15.13 5.82 5.16
C LEU A 52 -14.99 6.27 6.62
N GLY A 53 -14.76 5.33 7.54
CA GLY A 53 -14.46 5.64 8.93
C GLY A 53 -13.11 6.34 9.13
N THR A 54 -12.21 6.30 8.13
CA THR A 54 -10.85 6.84 8.20
C THR A 54 -10.58 7.90 7.13
N LEU A 55 -10.95 7.64 5.87
CA LEU A 55 -10.81 8.61 4.79
C LEU A 55 -11.85 9.74 4.90
N PRO A 56 -11.54 10.95 4.41
CA PRO A 56 -12.54 12.01 4.24
C PRO A 56 -13.62 11.57 3.25
N THR A 57 -14.83 12.12 3.42
CA THR A 57 -16.01 11.79 2.59
C THR A 57 -15.80 12.10 1.11
N GLU A 58 -15.03 13.15 0.83
CA GLU A 58 -14.63 13.54 -0.53
C GLU A 58 -13.11 13.70 -0.56
N LEU A 59 -12.50 13.11 -1.59
CA LEU A 59 -11.08 13.28 -1.92
C LEU A 59 -10.98 14.10 -3.20
N ASP A 60 -10.42 15.31 -3.08
CA ASP A 60 -10.18 16.16 -4.24
C ASP A 60 -9.02 15.62 -5.08
N VAL A 61 -9.05 15.86 -6.40
CA VAL A 61 -7.95 15.49 -7.30
C VAL A 61 -7.32 16.75 -7.88
N LYS A 62 -6.03 16.95 -7.62
CA LYS A 62 -5.30 18.15 -8.04
C LYS A 62 -4.12 17.81 -8.94
N PHE A 63 -4.01 18.52 -10.07
CA PHE A 63 -2.90 18.36 -11.01
C PHE A 63 -1.94 19.56 -10.99
N VAL A 64 -0.71 19.31 -10.54
CA VAL A 64 0.27 20.36 -10.28
C VAL A 64 1.49 20.27 -11.21
N GLY A 65 2.18 21.40 -11.39
CA GLY A 65 3.45 21.41 -12.11
C GLY A 65 4.58 20.79 -11.29
N SER A 66 5.69 20.39 -11.93
CA SER A 66 6.86 19.83 -11.23
C SER A 66 7.45 20.75 -10.16
N LYS A 67 7.32 22.07 -10.32
CA LYS A 67 7.78 23.06 -9.33
C LYS A 67 6.98 23.06 -8.03
N GLU A 68 5.73 22.61 -8.07
CA GLU A 68 4.81 22.57 -6.94
C GLU A 68 4.95 21.26 -6.13
N LEU A 69 5.69 20.26 -6.67
CA LEU A 69 5.94 18.96 -6.02
C LEU A 69 7.36 18.85 -5.43
N LYS A 70 8.05 19.97 -5.24
CA LYS A 70 9.45 19.95 -4.76
C LYS A 70 9.60 19.25 -3.42
N ASP A 71 8.64 19.44 -2.52
CA ASP A 71 8.67 18.87 -1.17
C ASP A 71 8.32 17.37 -1.15
N SER A 72 7.93 16.81 -2.30
CA SER A 72 7.65 15.38 -2.49
C SER A 72 8.56 14.75 -3.55
N ASP A 73 9.71 15.36 -3.84
CA ASP A 73 10.67 14.91 -4.86
C ASP A 73 10.02 14.67 -6.25
N GLY A 74 9.01 15.46 -6.59
CA GLY A 74 8.28 15.33 -7.85
C GLY A 74 7.31 14.14 -7.91
N LYS A 75 7.12 13.42 -6.81
CA LYS A 75 6.20 12.29 -6.68
C LYS A 75 4.79 12.73 -6.32
N GLU A 76 3.85 11.83 -6.57
CA GLU A 76 2.47 11.92 -6.15
C GLU A 76 2.40 12.00 -4.62
N THR A 77 1.50 12.84 -4.07
CA THR A 77 1.40 13.09 -2.63
C THR A 77 -0.03 13.38 -2.20
N TYR A 78 -0.30 13.28 -0.90
CA TYR A 78 -1.59 13.61 -0.30
C TYR A 78 -1.47 14.90 0.51
N ASP A 79 -2.36 15.85 0.23
CA ASP A 79 -2.50 17.10 0.98
C ASP A 79 -3.61 16.91 2.02
N ALA A 80 -3.19 16.61 3.26
CA ALA A 80 -4.10 16.33 4.38
C ALA A 80 -4.85 17.57 4.91
N ASP A 81 -4.43 18.79 4.53
CA ASP A 81 -5.13 20.02 4.95
C ASP A 81 -6.31 20.33 4.02
N HIS A 82 -6.16 19.97 2.74
CA HIS A 82 -7.19 20.17 1.71
C HIS A 82 -7.89 18.86 1.29
N HIS A 83 -7.56 17.74 1.93
CA HIS A 83 -8.04 16.39 1.57
C HIS A 83 -7.88 16.07 0.08
N ALA A 84 -6.75 16.45 -0.51
CA ALA A 84 -6.52 16.36 -1.95
C ALA A 84 -5.42 15.36 -2.32
N LEU A 85 -5.72 14.48 -3.28
CA LEU A 85 -4.76 13.65 -3.98
C LEU A 85 -4.05 14.50 -5.04
N VAL A 86 -2.76 14.73 -4.86
CA VAL A 86 -1.95 15.62 -5.68
C VAL A 86 -1.10 14.82 -6.66
N PHE A 87 -1.37 15.02 -7.94
CA PHE A 87 -0.72 14.32 -9.04
C PHE A 87 0.12 15.28 -9.91
N PRO A 88 1.29 14.86 -10.42
CA PRO A 88 2.00 15.62 -11.43
C PRO A 88 1.20 15.66 -12.73
N ARG A 89 1.14 16.83 -13.39
CA ARG A 89 0.43 17.01 -14.67
C ARG A 89 0.80 16.01 -15.76
N ARG A 90 1.99 15.41 -15.72
CA ARG A 90 2.43 14.36 -16.65
C ARG A 90 1.50 13.13 -16.66
N LEU A 91 0.82 12.84 -15.54
CA LEU A 91 -0.11 11.72 -15.45
C LEU A 91 -1.41 11.95 -16.24
N LEU A 92 -1.71 13.18 -16.66
CA LEU A 92 -2.82 13.43 -17.57
C LEU A 92 -2.60 12.79 -18.95
N SER A 93 -1.37 12.43 -19.32
CA SER A 93 -1.08 11.70 -20.56
C SER A 93 -1.05 10.18 -20.37
N ALA A 94 -1.25 9.67 -19.15
CA ALA A 94 -1.19 8.24 -18.88
C ALA A 94 -2.33 7.49 -19.59
N LYS A 95 -2.06 6.23 -19.97
CA LYS A 95 -3.09 5.32 -20.48
C LYS A 95 -4.04 4.95 -19.34
N VAL A 96 -5.34 5.12 -19.57
CA VAL A 96 -6.39 4.70 -18.64
C VAL A 96 -7.22 3.56 -19.26
N PRO A 97 -7.78 2.64 -18.45
CA PRO A 97 -8.65 1.58 -18.94
C PRO A 97 -9.86 2.14 -19.71
N ASN A 98 -10.24 1.48 -20.81
CA ASN A 98 -11.45 1.79 -21.56
C ASN A 98 -12.27 0.50 -21.83
N PRO A 99 -13.52 0.39 -21.33
CA PRO A 99 -14.26 1.39 -20.58
C PRO A 99 -13.69 1.59 -19.17
N ILE A 100 -13.74 2.82 -18.66
CA ILE A 100 -13.13 3.19 -17.38
C ILE A 100 -13.69 2.40 -16.19
N ARG A 101 -14.96 1.98 -16.26
CA ARG A 101 -15.62 1.12 -15.27
C ARG A 101 -14.93 -0.23 -15.06
N ALA A 102 -14.09 -0.68 -15.99
CA ALA A 102 -13.28 -1.89 -15.78
C ALA A 102 -12.35 -1.74 -14.57
N ALA A 103 -12.01 -0.50 -14.19
CA ALA A 103 -11.24 -0.18 -13.01
C ALA A 103 -12.01 -0.32 -11.69
N ALA A 104 -13.31 -0.67 -11.70
CA ALA A 104 -14.08 -0.89 -10.47
C ALA A 104 -13.77 -2.23 -9.75
N TYR A 105 -12.94 -3.09 -10.36
CA TYR A 105 -12.52 -4.36 -9.77
C TYR A 105 -11.06 -4.30 -9.33
N TYR A 106 -10.78 -4.67 -8.08
CA TYR A 106 -9.43 -4.60 -7.51
C TYR A 106 -8.53 -5.72 -8.02
N TRP A 107 -8.87 -6.98 -7.69
CA TRP A 107 -8.01 -8.14 -7.91
C TRP A 107 -7.63 -8.43 -9.37
N PRO A 108 -8.52 -8.30 -10.38
CA PRO A 108 -8.15 -8.57 -11.77
C PRO A 108 -6.94 -7.74 -12.26
N PHE A 109 -6.75 -6.54 -11.69
CA PHE A 109 -5.59 -5.70 -12.00
C PHE A 109 -4.30 -6.27 -11.40
N TYR A 110 -4.32 -6.73 -10.15
CA TYR A 110 -3.16 -7.30 -9.46
C TYR A 110 -2.90 -8.77 -9.78
N GLU A 111 -3.87 -9.47 -10.36
CA GLU A 111 -3.71 -10.84 -10.87
C GLU A 111 -3.05 -10.89 -12.24
N ASN A 112 -3.29 -9.90 -13.10
CA ASN A 112 -2.84 -9.91 -14.48
C ASN A 112 -1.74 -8.87 -14.75
N GLU A 113 -0.52 -9.36 -14.95
CA GLU A 113 0.66 -8.53 -15.22
C GLU A 113 0.50 -7.65 -16.48
N GLN A 114 -0.20 -8.15 -17.51
CA GLN A 114 -0.43 -7.37 -18.74
C GLN A 114 -1.28 -6.12 -18.45
N TYR A 115 -2.25 -6.22 -17.54
CA TYR A 115 -3.06 -5.06 -17.13
C TYR A 115 -2.25 -4.05 -16.34
N ARG A 116 -1.41 -4.49 -15.39
CA ARG A 116 -0.53 -3.60 -14.63
C ARG A 116 0.40 -2.82 -15.54
N ASN A 117 1.02 -3.52 -16.48
CA ASN A 117 1.94 -2.91 -17.44
C ASN A 117 1.22 -1.96 -18.41
N ALA A 118 -0.03 -2.26 -18.78
CA ALA A 118 -0.81 -1.41 -19.68
C ALA A 118 -1.33 -0.13 -19.01
N PHE A 119 -1.65 -0.17 -17.71
CA PHE A 119 -2.27 0.93 -16.96
C PHE A 119 -1.57 1.21 -15.63
N PRO A 120 -0.29 1.60 -15.61
CA PRO A 120 0.48 1.82 -14.38
C PRO A 120 -0.09 2.93 -13.48
N VAL A 121 -0.91 3.82 -14.05
CA VAL A 121 -1.61 4.88 -13.32
C VAL A 121 -2.58 4.33 -12.27
N VAL A 122 -3.14 3.13 -12.48
CA VAL A 122 -4.06 2.50 -11.52
C VAL A 122 -3.34 2.18 -10.21
N GLU A 123 -2.16 1.57 -10.28
CA GLU A 123 -1.35 1.29 -9.08
C GLU A 123 -0.94 2.58 -8.37
N THR A 124 -0.62 3.63 -9.14
CA THR A 124 -0.28 4.95 -8.59
C THR A 124 -1.44 5.55 -7.80
N ILE A 125 -2.66 5.45 -8.33
CA ILE A 125 -3.89 5.92 -7.66
C ILE A 125 -4.15 5.10 -6.40
N ASP A 126 -4.10 3.77 -6.49
CA ASP A 126 -4.37 2.89 -5.35
C ASP A 126 -3.38 3.12 -4.21
N GLN A 127 -2.08 3.23 -4.53
CA GLN A 127 -1.05 3.54 -3.54
C GLN A 127 -1.29 4.89 -2.85
N LEU A 128 -1.76 5.89 -3.61
CA LEU A 128 -2.01 7.21 -3.05
C LEU A 128 -3.27 7.24 -2.17
N ILE A 129 -4.33 6.50 -2.54
CA ILE A 129 -5.52 6.32 -1.70
C ILE A 129 -5.14 5.66 -0.37
N TRP A 130 -4.33 4.60 -0.42
CA TRP A 130 -3.84 3.95 0.80
C TRP A 130 -2.92 4.85 1.62
N THR A 131 -2.08 5.66 0.96
CA THR A 131 -1.25 6.66 1.64
C THR A 131 -2.12 7.69 2.37
N ALA A 132 -3.17 8.21 1.73
CA ALA A 132 -4.12 9.12 2.35
C ALA A 132 -4.81 8.47 3.56
N PHE A 133 -5.27 7.22 3.42
CA PHE A 133 -5.88 6.46 4.52
C PHE A 133 -4.93 6.32 5.72
N LEU A 134 -3.68 5.94 5.48
CA LEU A 134 -2.69 5.73 6.53
C LEU A 134 -2.28 7.07 7.18
N GLN A 135 -2.16 8.14 6.41
CA GLN A 135 -1.88 9.48 6.95
C GLN A 135 -3.01 10.00 7.83
N GLU A 136 -4.27 9.87 7.39
CA GLU A 136 -5.43 10.24 8.19
C GLU A 136 -5.55 9.38 9.46
N ALA A 137 -5.28 8.08 9.37
CA ALA A 137 -5.24 7.20 10.53
C ALA A 137 -4.17 7.63 11.53
N ALA A 138 -2.94 7.92 11.08
CA ALA A 138 -1.83 8.35 11.92
C ALA A 138 -2.10 9.72 12.57
N LYS A 139 -2.66 10.67 11.82
CA LYS A 139 -2.99 12.04 12.26
C LYS A 139 -3.92 12.03 13.48
N ARG A 140 -4.84 11.07 13.60
CA ARG A 140 -5.72 10.90 14.77
C ARG A 140 -4.98 10.65 16.09
N ARG A 141 -3.72 10.23 16.03
CA ARG A 141 -2.82 10.07 17.19
C ARG A 141 -1.70 11.11 17.23
N GLY A 142 -1.77 12.14 16.39
CA GLY A 142 -0.70 13.15 16.27
C GLY A 142 0.59 12.60 15.66
N LEU A 143 0.48 11.53 14.85
CA LEU A 143 1.61 10.89 14.17
C LEU A 143 1.59 11.20 12.67
N SER A 144 2.71 10.92 12.00
CA SER A 144 2.83 10.97 10.53
C SER A 144 2.83 9.57 9.94
N TRP A 145 2.42 9.44 8.68
CA TRP A 145 2.65 8.24 7.90
C TRP A 145 3.44 8.51 6.60
N PRO A 146 4.51 7.75 6.31
CA PRO A 146 5.19 6.82 7.22
C PRO A 146 5.66 7.51 8.52
N HIS A 147 5.88 6.72 9.56
CA HIS A 147 6.42 7.27 10.82
C HIS A 147 7.79 7.89 10.57
N LYS A 148 8.12 8.96 11.31
CA LYS A 148 9.41 9.67 11.17
C LYS A 148 10.63 8.74 11.25
N ASP A 149 10.51 7.64 11.97
CA ASP A 149 11.57 6.66 12.19
C ASP A 149 12.01 5.98 10.89
N CYS A 150 11.13 5.89 9.88
CA CYS A 150 11.47 5.39 8.54
C CYS A 150 12.56 6.21 7.85
N ASN A 151 12.77 7.46 8.26
CA ASN A 151 13.84 8.34 7.77
C ASN A 151 15.03 8.43 8.74
N SER A 152 15.04 7.67 9.84
CA SER A 152 16.13 7.69 10.82
C SER A 152 17.44 7.19 10.20
N SER A 153 18.57 7.80 10.59
CA SER A 153 19.89 7.27 10.26
C SER A 153 20.20 5.99 11.04
N ASP A 154 19.58 5.80 12.21
CA ASP A 154 19.74 4.57 12.99
C ASP A 154 18.93 3.42 12.37
N LEU A 155 19.64 2.36 11.95
CA LEU A 155 19.04 1.10 11.52
C LEU A 155 18.08 0.51 12.55
N GLY A 156 18.35 0.70 13.84
CA GLY A 156 17.54 0.15 14.91
C GLY A 156 16.14 0.75 15.03
N GLU A 157 16.01 2.04 14.72
CA GLU A 157 14.73 2.75 14.66
C GLU A 157 14.09 2.59 13.27
N ARG A 158 14.91 2.63 12.23
CA ARG A 158 14.43 2.64 10.85
C ARG A 158 13.88 1.31 10.38
N LEU A 159 14.59 0.21 10.62
CA LEU A 159 14.20 -1.10 10.10
C LEU A 159 12.79 -1.53 10.57
N PRO A 160 12.41 -1.38 11.86
CA PRO A 160 11.03 -1.62 12.30
C PRO A 160 9.97 -0.84 11.53
N CYS A 161 10.23 0.44 11.24
CA CYS A 161 9.32 1.27 10.45
C CYS A 161 9.25 0.81 8.99
N GLU A 162 10.40 0.55 8.37
CA GLU A 162 10.47 0.04 6.99
C GLU A 162 9.79 -1.34 6.86
N MET A 163 9.89 -2.21 7.88
CA MET A 163 9.14 -3.48 7.92
C MET A 163 7.63 -3.27 7.85
N LEU A 164 7.10 -2.28 8.58
CA LEU A 164 5.68 -1.97 8.50
C LEU A 164 5.30 -1.49 7.10
N VAL A 165 6.08 -0.60 6.49
CA VAL A 165 5.82 -0.08 5.14
C VAL A 165 5.85 -1.20 4.09
N GLU A 166 6.89 -2.05 4.10
CA GLU A 166 7.02 -3.14 3.14
C GLU A 166 5.94 -4.21 3.34
N GLY A 167 5.63 -4.58 4.59
CA GLY A 167 4.57 -5.54 4.87
C GLY A 167 3.19 -5.08 4.35
N ILE A 168 2.88 -3.79 4.48
CA ILE A 168 1.65 -3.20 3.93
C ILE A 168 1.67 -3.27 2.41
N ASN A 169 2.76 -2.83 1.78
CA ASN A 169 2.86 -2.80 0.32
C ASN A 169 2.68 -4.20 -0.30
N GLU A 170 3.22 -5.24 0.33
CA GLU A 170 3.04 -6.62 -0.12
C GLU A 170 1.59 -7.07 0.00
N HIS A 171 0.95 -6.88 1.17
CA HIS A 171 -0.42 -7.35 1.39
C HIS A 171 -1.47 -6.62 0.55
N LEU A 172 -1.21 -5.39 0.14
CA LEU A 172 -2.10 -4.65 -0.75
C LEU A 172 -2.01 -5.12 -2.20
N LYS A 173 -0.88 -5.71 -2.62
CA LYS A 173 -0.63 -6.07 -4.02
C LYS A 173 -0.67 -7.58 -4.27
N GLU A 174 -0.52 -8.39 -3.22
CA GLU A 174 -0.43 -9.85 -3.33
C GLU A 174 -1.81 -10.52 -3.39
N VAL A 175 -2.00 -11.34 -4.41
CA VAL A 175 -3.17 -12.23 -4.57
C VAL A 175 -2.96 -13.55 -3.82
N ARG A 176 -1.69 -13.91 -3.58
CA ARG A 176 -1.30 -15.16 -2.92
C ARG A 176 -0.31 -14.82 -1.83
N THR A 177 -0.56 -15.35 -0.63
CA THR A 177 0.39 -15.27 0.47
C THR A 177 1.75 -15.82 0.00
N PRO A 178 2.85 -15.08 0.21
CA PRO A 178 4.17 -15.54 -0.20
C PRO A 178 4.43 -16.87 0.48
N ILE A 179 4.92 -17.84 -0.30
CA ILE A 179 5.22 -19.19 0.22
C ILE A 179 6.38 -19.04 1.19
N PHE A 180 6.06 -18.91 2.47
CA PHE A 180 7.05 -18.83 3.52
C PHE A 180 7.36 -20.23 4.03
N ASN A 181 8.64 -20.58 4.04
CA ASN A 181 9.06 -21.80 4.72
C ASN A 181 8.98 -21.55 6.23
N ALA A 182 7.92 -22.03 6.88
CA ALA A 182 7.68 -21.88 8.32
C ALA A 182 8.87 -22.31 9.19
N ASN A 183 9.75 -23.19 8.67
CA ASN A 183 10.99 -23.61 9.34
C ASN A 183 12.10 -22.53 9.37
N ARG A 184 11.87 -21.33 8.84
CA ARG A 184 12.81 -20.19 8.87
C ARG A 184 12.27 -18.97 9.61
N LEU A 185 11.12 -19.08 10.29
CA LEU A 185 10.51 -17.97 11.03
C LEU A 185 11.46 -17.38 12.08
N ASP A 186 12.21 -18.24 12.74
CA ASP A 186 13.27 -17.93 13.71
C ASP A 186 14.46 -17.17 13.11
N MET A 187 14.70 -17.31 11.80
CA MET A 187 15.77 -16.61 11.09
C MET A 187 15.38 -15.22 10.57
N ILE A 188 14.09 -14.91 10.47
CA ILE A 188 13.63 -13.62 9.91
C ILE A 188 13.63 -12.53 10.98
N TRP A 189 13.17 -12.83 12.19
CA TRP A 189 13.23 -11.87 13.29
C TRP A 189 14.40 -12.18 14.23
N PRO A 190 15.50 -11.41 14.20
CA PRO A 190 16.66 -11.67 15.03
C PRO A 190 16.34 -11.55 16.53
N GLU A 191 16.79 -12.54 17.31
CA GLU A 191 16.70 -12.52 18.78
C GLU A 191 17.76 -11.62 19.44
N ASP A 192 18.96 -11.54 18.85
CA ASP A 192 19.99 -10.55 19.21
C ASP A 192 20.05 -9.47 18.13
N PHE A 193 19.22 -8.44 18.31
CA PHE A 193 19.11 -7.36 17.35
C PHE A 193 20.37 -6.48 17.31
N ALA A 194 21.09 -6.36 18.44
CA ALA A 194 22.33 -5.60 18.48
C ALA A 194 23.47 -6.33 17.75
N GLY A 195 23.55 -7.65 17.88
CA GLY A 195 24.43 -8.50 17.08
C GLY A 195 24.11 -8.43 15.59
N PHE A 196 22.83 -8.56 15.23
CA PHE A 196 22.34 -8.42 13.86
C PHE A 196 22.76 -7.06 13.27
N ARG A 197 22.48 -5.95 13.96
CA ARG A 197 22.85 -4.59 13.52
C ARG A 197 24.35 -4.43 13.28
N ARG A 198 25.19 -5.00 14.16
CA ARG A 198 26.66 -4.96 14.01
C ARG A 198 27.15 -5.78 12.81
N GLY A 199 26.43 -6.83 12.44
CA GLY A 199 26.75 -7.67 11.29
C GLY A 199 26.37 -7.05 9.94
N LEU A 200 25.50 -6.04 9.92
CA LEU A 200 25.05 -5.39 8.69
C LEU A 200 26.04 -4.33 8.22
N TRP A 201 26.42 -4.42 6.95
CA TRP A 201 27.33 -3.46 6.32
C TRP A 201 26.59 -2.27 5.71
N ASN A 202 25.42 -2.48 5.10
CA ASN A 202 24.55 -1.42 4.55
C ASN A 202 23.11 -1.92 4.33
N LYS A 203 22.20 -1.05 3.83
CA LYS A 203 20.80 -1.39 3.54
C LYS A 203 20.60 -2.41 2.40
N GLY A 204 21.61 -2.63 1.57
CA GLY A 204 21.56 -3.55 0.44
C GLY A 204 21.95 -4.99 0.81
N ASP A 205 22.29 -5.23 2.08
CA ASP A 205 22.56 -6.57 2.58
C ASP A 205 21.30 -7.44 2.48
N GLN A 206 21.42 -8.64 1.93
CA GLN A 206 20.29 -9.54 1.75
C GLN A 206 19.60 -9.86 3.08
N LEU A 207 20.35 -9.98 4.18
CA LEU A 207 19.77 -10.22 5.50
C LEU A 207 18.90 -9.05 5.94
N TYR A 208 19.31 -7.81 5.66
CA TYR A 208 18.51 -6.63 5.95
C TYR A 208 17.21 -6.65 5.16
N LEU A 209 17.30 -6.87 3.84
CA LEU A 209 16.15 -6.91 2.93
C LEU A 209 15.18 -8.04 3.28
N ASP A 210 15.70 -9.21 3.69
CA ASP A 210 14.89 -10.34 4.14
C ASP A 210 14.11 -9.99 5.42
N VAL A 211 14.76 -9.39 6.42
CA VAL A 211 14.08 -8.97 7.66
C VAL A 211 13.07 -7.86 7.38
N GLN A 212 13.43 -6.88 6.55
CA GLN A 212 12.57 -5.78 6.15
C GLN A 212 11.28 -6.30 5.50
N ARG A 213 11.43 -7.08 4.44
CA ARG A 213 10.31 -7.58 3.65
C ARG A 213 9.52 -8.68 4.37
N TYR A 214 10.16 -9.81 4.66
CA TYR A 214 9.47 -10.96 5.24
C TYR A 214 9.10 -10.74 6.69
N GLY A 215 9.93 -10.01 7.45
CA GLY A 215 9.58 -9.65 8.81
C GLY A 215 8.39 -8.69 8.85
N GLY A 216 8.22 -7.81 7.87
CA GLY A 216 7.03 -6.99 7.68
C GLY A 216 5.79 -7.81 7.36
N ILE A 217 5.87 -8.68 6.34
CA ILE A 217 4.79 -9.61 5.94
C ILE A 217 4.28 -10.40 7.15
N LEU A 218 5.20 -11.01 7.90
CA LEU A 218 4.86 -11.85 9.05
C LEU A 218 4.31 -11.05 10.24
N LEU A 219 4.68 -9.77 10.35
CA LEU A 219 4.23 -8.90 11.43
C LEU A 219 2.77 -8.51 11.21
N ILE A 220 2.40 -8.24 9.96
CA ILE A 220 1.11 -7.66 9.59
C ILE A 220 0.08 -8.71 9.21
N GLY A 221 0.48 -9.78 8.52
CA GLY A 221 -0.44 -10.79 7.99
C GLY A 221 -1.43 -11.34 9.01
N PRO A 222 -0.98 -11.82 10.19
CA PRO A 222 -1.91 -12.30 11.21
C PRO A 222 -2.92 -11.27 11.69
N LEU A 223 -2.59 -9.97 11.65
CA LEU A 223 -3.51 -8.90 12.03
C LEU A 223 -4.54 -8.63 10.93
N ILE A 224 -4.10 -8.66 9.67
CA ILE A 224 -5.00 -8.53 8.51
C ILE A 224 -5.96 -9.72 8.44
N ASP A 225 -5.46 -10.94 8.60
CA ASP A 225 -6.27 -12.16 8.55
C ASP A 225 -7.35 -12.17 9.65
N GLN A 226 -7.03 -11.63 10.84
CA GLN A 226 -7.94 -11.62 11.99
C GLN A 226 -8.93 -10.44 11.96
N PHE A 227 -8.47 -9.24 11.60
CA PHE A 227 -9.25 -8.00 11.79
C PHE A 227 -9.68 -7.32 10.48
N GLY A 228 -9.22 -7.83 9.34
CA GLY A 228 -9.40 -7.19 8.03
C GLY A 228 -8.39 -6.06 7.79
N VAL A 229 -8.17 -5.76 6.50
CA VAL A 229 -7.14 -4.79 6.06
C VAL A 229 -7.36 -3.40 6.67
N PRO A 230 -8.52 -2.73 6.54
CA PRO A 230 -8.65 -1.34 6.99
C PRO A 230 -8.38 -1.18 8.49
N ARG A 231 -8.90 -2.09 9.32
CA ARG A 231 -8.77 -2.01 10.78
C ARG A 231 -7.34 -2.28 11.23
N ALA A 232 -6.68 -3.29 10.65
CA ALA A 232 -5.28 -3.59 10.94
C ALA A 232 -4.34 -2.44 10.52
N LEU A 233 -4.54 -1.90 9.31
CA LEU A 233 -3.74 -0.78 8.79
C LEU A 233 -3.92 0.50 9.62
N ALA A 234 -5.14 0.80 10.07
CA ALA A 234 -5.39 1.95 10.94
C ALA A 234 -4.62 1.82 12.27
N TYR A 235 -4.60 0.62 12.88
CA TYR A 235 -3.82 0.37 14.09
C TYR A 235 -2.31 0.57 13.85
N ILE A 236 -1.79 0.05 12.73
CA ILE A 236 -0.37 0.16 12.38
C ILE A 236 0.05 1.62 12.15
N ALA A 237 -0.78 2.38 11.43
CA ALA A 237 -0.57 3.81 11.23
C ALA A 237 -0.60 4.60 12.54
N GLN A 238 -1.33 4.12 13.55
CA GLN A 238 -1.48 4.76 14.85
C GLN A 238 -0.45 4.29 15.90
N THR A 239 0.27 3.21 15.61
CA THR A 239 1.12 2.53 16.60
C THR A 239 2.47 2.20 15.99
N PRO A 240 3.49 3.05 16.18
CA PRO A 240 4.85 2.76 15.74
C PRO A 240 5.35 1.42 16.31
N PHE A 241 6.13 0.70 15.51
CA PHE A 241 6.79 -0.53 15.94
C PHE A 241 8.23 -0.22 16.34
N HIS A 242 8.62 -0.66 17.53
CA HIS A 242 9.97 -0.49 18.06
C HIS A 242 10.52 -1.84 18.55
N VAL A 243 11.84 -2.00 18.46
CA VAL A 243 12.52 -3.15 19.07
C VAL A 243 12.74 -2.89 20.55
N GLU A 244 12.14 -3.73 21.37
CA GLU A 244 12.27 -3.81 22.82
C GLU A 244 13.30 -4.90 23.18
N ASP A 245 13.98 -4.73 24.33
CA ASP A 245 14.87 -5.74 24.92
C ASP A 245 15.96 -6.29 23.97
N ASN A 246 16.34 -5.53 22.94
CA ASN A 246 17.22 -5.97 21.85
C ASN A 246 16.76 -7.26 21.16
N ASN A 247 15.47 -7.58 21.17
CA ASN A 247 14.92 -8.81 20.60
C ASN A 247 13.76 -8.50 19.67
N MET A 248 14.01 -8.57 18.36
CA MET A 248 12.99 -8.23 17.36
C MET A 248 11.83 -9.21 17.36
N ARG A 249 12.10 -10.51 17.54
CA ARG A 249 11.06 -11.53 17.55
C ARG A 249 10.07 -11.32 18.70
N LEU A 250 10.59 -11.13 19.91
CA LEU A 250 9.77 -10.86 21.09
C LEU A 250 8.99 -9.56 20.93
N SER A 251 9.62 -8.52 20.36
CA SER A 251 8.97 -7.24 20.08
C SER A 251 7.82 -7.39 19.08
N ALA A 252 8.01 -8.16 18.01
CA ALA A 252 6.98 -8.43 17.00
C ALA A 252 5.80 -9.19 17.61
N GLN A 253 6.06 -10.23 18.42
CA GLN A 253 5.03 -10.97 19.14
C GLN A 253 4.23 -10.07 20.08
N ARG A 254 4.92 -9.26 20.90
CA ARG A 254 4.26 -8.29 21.79
C ARG A 254 3.46 -7.25 21.02
N TYR A 255 3.95 -6.78 19.89
CA TYR A 255 3.23 -5.84 19.03
C TYR A 255 1.92 -6.43 18.52
N GLN A 256 1.94 -7.69 18.06
CA GLN A 256 0.75 -8.41 17.62
C GLN A 256 -0.22 -8.69 18.78
N GLU A 257 0.28 -9.05 19.96
CA GLU A 257 -0.55 -9.23 21.16
C GLU A 257 -1.21 -7.92 21.61
N ARG A 258 -0.48 -6.79 21.57
CA ARG A 258 -1.04 -5.46 21.84
C ARG A 258 -2.11 -5.10 20.81
N ALA A 259 -1.87 -5.40 19.53
CA ALA A 259 -2.85 -5.19 18.47
C ALA A 259 -4.14 -5.97 18.74
N ARG A 260 -4.03 -7.26 19.07
CA ARG A 260 -5.19 -8.09 19.42
C ARG A 260 -5.99 -7.50 20.57
N LYS A 261 -5.33 -7.10 21.66
CA LYS A 261 -6.01 -6.48 22.82
C LYS A 261 -6.73 -5.17 22.50
N VAL A 262 -6.29 -4.43 21.48
CA VAL A 262 -6.87 -3.15 21.08
C VAL A 262 -7.95 -3.33 20.00
N LEU A 263 -7.83 -4.37 19.18
CA LEU A 263 -8.69 -4.65 18.03
C LEU A 263 -9.76 -5.73 18.29
N ASP A 264 -9.65 -6.52 19.35
CA ASP A 264 -10.75 -7.39 19.83
C ASP A 264 -11.85 -6.53 20.49
#